data_AF-A0A1Y4M6A2-F1
#
_entry.id   AF-A0A1Y4M6A2-F1
#
_cell.length_a   1.000
_cell.length_b   1.000
_cell.length_c   1.000
_cell.angle_alpha   90.00
_cell.angle_beta   90.00
_cell.angle_gamma   90.00
#
_symmetry.space_group_name_H-M   'P 1'
#
loop_
_entity.id
_entity.type
_entity.pdbx_description
1 polymer ?
#
loop_
_entity_poly.entity_id
_entity_poly.type
_entity_poly.pdbx_seq_one_letter_code
_entity_poly.pdbx_strand_id
1 'polypeptide(L)'
;MANLNGLLHNPQAAQLLSDQKKLEELRNAPETQQLFSMLQKSTGGDLEQAANHAAQGDSASLVSAIRKLMRDPEGAKLMEKMKQHLNQ
;
A
#
# COMPACT_ATOMS: atom_id res chain seq x y z
N MET A 1 0.80 8.32 -18.33
CA MET A 1 -0.12 7.27 -17.83
C MET A 1 0.68 6.37 -16.90
N ALA A 2 0.67 6.63 -15.60
CA ALA A 2 1.54 5.91 -14.67
C ALA A 2 0.78 4.87 -13.84
N ASN A 3 1.38 3.68 -13.79
CA ASN A 3 1.47 2.77 -12.63
C ASN A 3 0.31 1.83 -12.25
N LEU A 4 -0.93 1.97 -12.74
CA LEU A 4 -1.87 0.83 -12.65
C LEU A 4 -1.43 -0.33 -13.56
N ASN A 5 -0.92 0.01 -14.75
CA ASN A 5 -0.42 -0.99 -15.70
C ASN A 5 0.80 -1.75 -15.16
N GLY A 6 1.65 -1.11 -14.35
CA GLY A 6 2.78 -1.77 -13.70
C GLY A 6 2.36 -2.74 -12.60
N LEU A 7 1.29 -2.40 -11.86
CA LEU A 7 0.67 -3.31 -10.90
C LEU A 7 -0.02 -4.49 -11.60
N LEU A 8 -0.70 -4.25 -12.73
CA LEU A 8 -1.31 -5.30 -13.55
C LEU A 8 -0.29 -6.21 -14.25
N HIS A 9 0.93 -5.72 -14.51
CA HIS A 9 2.03 -6.55 -15.01
C HIS A 9 2.72 -7.38 -13.92
N ASN A 10 2.47 -7.10 -12.64
CA ASN A 10 2.91 -7.99 -11.57
C ASN A 10 1.83 -9.06 -11.36
N PRO A 11 2.11 -10.35 -11.62
CA PRO A 11 1.09 -11.40 -11.59
C PRO A 11 0.45 -11.56 -10.21
N GLN A 12 1.19 -11.32 -9.13
CA GLN A 12 0.67 -11.42 -7.76
C GLN A 12 -0.27 -10.24 -7.44
N ALA A 13 0.11 -9.03 -7.86
CA ALA A 13 -0.75 -7.86 -7.69
C ALA A 13 -2.01 -7.95 -8.59
N ALA A 14 -1.88 -8.44 -9.82
CA ALA A 14 -3.02 -8.66 -10.71
C ALA A 14 -4.01 -9.71 -10.17
N GLN A 15 -3.49 -10.81 -9.60
CA GLN A 15 -4.30 -11.83 -8.93
C GLN A 15 -5.04 -11.26 -7.72
N LEU A 16 -4.33 -10.49 -6.88
CA LEU A 16 -4.95 -9.82 -5.73
C LEU A 16 -6.04 -8.84 -6.19
N LEU A 17 -5.78 -8.03 -7.23
CA LEU A 17 -6.75 -7.09 -7.78
C LEU A 17 -7.99 -7.77 -8.39
N SER A 18 -7.84 -8.99 -8.88
CA SER A 18 -8.94 -9.79 -9.45
C SER A 18 -9.75 -10.52 -8.37
N ASP A 19 -9.23 -10.67 -7.16
CA ASP A 19 -9.87 -11.35 -6.04
C ASP A 19 -10.46 -10.32 -5.05
N GLN A 20 -11.71 -9.92 -5.31
CA GLN A 20 -12.43 -8.98 -4.46
C GLN A 20 -12.50 -9.44 -3.00
N LYS A 21 -12.67 -10.74 -2.75
CA LYS A 21 -12.79 -11.26 -1.39
C LYS A 21 -11.48 -11.09 -0.63
N LYS A 22 -10.34 -11.46 -1.25
CA LYS A 22 -9.03 -11.24 -0.65
C LYS A 22 -8.70 -9.76 -0.45
N LEU A 23 -9.13 -8.88 -1.37
CA LEU A 23 -8.99 -7.43 -1.19
C LEU A 23 -9.80 -6.92 0.01
N GLU A 24 -11.03 -7.41 0.19
CA GLU A 24 -11.86 -7.03 1.33
C GLU A 24 -11.30 -7.58 2.65
N GLU A 25 -10.84 -8.82 2.67
CA GLU A 25 -10.15 -9.41 3.81
C GLU A 25 -8.89 -8.61 4.16
N LEU A 26 -8.08 -8.25 3.16
CA LEU A 26 -6.90 -7.42 3.34
C LEU A 26 -7.26 -6.03 3.88
N ARG A 27 -8.26 -5.36 3.31
CA ARG A 27 -8.74 -4.04 3.76
C ARG A 27 -9.21 -4.08 5.21
N ASN A 28 -9.91 -5.15 5.58
CA ASN A 28 -10.48 -5.32 6.91
C ASN A 28 -9.46 -5.87 7.92
N ALA A 29 -8.29 -6.34 7.46
CA ALA A 29 -7.24 -6.85 8.32
C ALA A 29 -6.70 -5.71 9.22
N PRO A 30 -6.52 -5.97 10.52
CA PRO A 30 -6.09 -4.94 11.47
C PRO A 30 -4.73 -4.36 11.12
N GLU A 31 -3.80 -5.16 10.62
CA GLU A 31 -2.48 -4.70 10.19
C GLU A 31 -2.57 -3.72 9.01
N THR A 32 -3.51 -3.92 8.09
CA THR A 32 -3.70 -3.06 6.93
C THR A 32 -4.24 -1.70 7.36
N GLN A 33 -5.21 -1.68 8.27
CA GLN A 33 -5.74 -0.43 8.84
C GLN A 33 -4.66 0.36 9.59
N GLN A 34 -3.81 -0.34 10.34
CA GLN A 34 -2.67 0.28 11.01
C GLN A 34 -1.65 0.82 9.99
N LEU A 35 -1.36 0.05 8.94
CA LEU A 35 -0.46 0.46 7.86
C LEU A 35 -0.95 1.74 7.19
N PHE A 36 -2.24 1.80 6.82
CA PHE A 36 -2.88 2.98 6.24
C PHE A 36 -2.78 4.19 7.17
N SER A 37 -3.04 4.00 8.46
CA SER A 37 -2.94 5.06 9.46
C SER A 37 -1.51 5.61 9.57
N MET A 38 -0.49 4.74 9.51
CA MET A 38 0.92 5.15 9.53
C MET A 38 1.34 5.85 8.22
N LEU A 39 0.86 5.37 7.08
CA LEU A 39 1.07 6.00 5.78
C LEU A 39 0.45 7.40 5.75
N GLN A 40 -0.76 7.56 6.26
CA GLN A 40 -1.45 8.86 6.35
C GLN A 40 -0.68 9.84 7.25
N LYS A 41 -0.16 9.39 8.38
CA LYS A 41 0.74 10.20 9.21
C LYS A 41 2.02 10.57 8.47
N SER A 42 2.57 9.65 7.66
CA SER A 42 3.81 9.84 6.93
C SER A 42 3.70 10.82 5.75
N THR A 43 2.51 10.95 5.15
CA THR A 43 2.16 11.95 4.12
C THR A 43 1.68 13.28 4.70
N GLY A 44 1.57 13.42 6.03
CA GLY A 44 1.09 14.64 6.67
C GLY A 44 -0.44 14.81 6.67
N GLY A 45 -1.20 13.73 6.43
CA GLY A 45 -2.67 13.72 6.39
C GLY A 45 -3.23 13.41 5.01
N ASP A 46 -2.51 13.75 3.94
CA ASP A 46 -3.03 13.74 2.56
C ASP A 46 -2.55 12.51 1.77
N LEU A 47 -2.78 11.32 2.32
CA LEU A 47 -2.44 10.06 1.64
C LEU A 47 -3.16 9.93 0.30
N GLU A 48 -4.43 10.34 0.25
CA GLU A 48 -5.24 10.32 -0.97
C GLU A 48 -4.66 11.24 -2.05
N GLN A 49 -4.18 12.44 -1.67
CA GLN A 49 -3.52 13.34 -2.60
C GLN A 49 -2.21 12.77 -3.11
N ALA A 50 -1.39 12.16 -2.24
CA ALA A 50 -0.16 11.49 -2.64
C ALA A 50 -0.43 10.32 -3.60
N ALA A 51 -1.52 9.56 -3.39
CA ALA A 51 -1.96 8.51 -4.30
C ALA A 51 -2.45 9.07 -5.65
N ASN A 52 -3.21 10.17 -5.63
CA ASN A 52 -3.66 10.86 -6.84
C ASN A 52 -2.50 11.39 -7.67
N HIS A 53 -1.51 12.02 -7.03
CA HIS A 53 -0.28 12.46 -7.71
C HIS A 53 0.46 11.25 -8.31
N ALA A 54 0.55 10.14 -7.57
CA ALA A 54 1.20 8.92 -8.06
C ALA A 54 0.49 8.33 -9.28
N ALA A 55 -0.84 8.37 -9.32
CA ALA A 55 -1.64 7.95 -10.47
C ALA A 55 -1.43 8.86 -11.69
N GLN A 56 -1.20 10.16 -11.46
CA GLN A 56 -0.87 11.13 -12.51
C GLN A 56 0.58 11.01 -13.00
N GLY A 57 1.45 10.31 -12.26
CA GLY A 57 2.85 10.07 -12.60
C GLY A 57 3.87 10.66 -11.63
N ASP A 58 3.42 11.44 -10.65
CA ASP A 58 4.25 11.95 -9.57
C ASP A 58 4.10 11.10 -8.30
N SER A 59 4.88 10.03 -8.23
CA SER A 59 4.87 9.12 -7.08
C SER A 59 5.81 9.55 -5.95
N ALA A 60 6.44 10.72 -6.01
CA ALA A 60 7.52 11.08 -5.08
C ALA A 60 7.05 11.12 -3.62
N SER A 61 5.90 11.75 -3.36
CA SER A 61 5.30 11.84 -2.03
C SER A 61 4.90 10.48 -1.48
N LEU A 62 4.29 9.63 -2.31
CA LEU A 62 3.89 8.28 -1.92
C LEU A 62 5.10 7.40 -1.62
N VAL A 63 6.12 7.42 -2.48
CA VAL A 63 7.38 6.67 -2.27
C VAL A 63 8.10 7.13 -1.02
N SER A 64 8.11 8.44 -0.73
CA SER A 64 8.70 8.98 0.49
C SER A 64 7.97 8.46 1.74
N ALA A 65 6.64 8.44 1.73
CA ALA A 65 5.85 7.90 2.82
C ALA A 65 6.07 6.41 3.04
N ILE A 66 6.11 5.61 1.97
CA ILE A 66 6.43 4.17 2.05
C ILE A 66 7.84 3.97 2.63
N ARG A 67 8.83 4.77 2.21
CA ARG A 67 10.19 4.69 2.76
C ARG A 67 10.25 5.04 4.25
N LYS A 68 9.48 6.02 4.71
CA LYS A 68 9.36 6.36 6.14
C LYS A 68 8.75 5.20 6.91
N LEU A 69 7.67 4.62 6.39
CA LEU A 69 7.01 3.44 6.95
C LEU A 69 7.97 2.23 7.05
N MET A 70 8.80 1.98 6.03
CA MET A 70 9.79 0.89 6.04
C MET A 70 10.93 1.11 7.04
N ARG A 71 11.27 2.36 7.35
CA ARG A 71 12.28 2.70 8.36
C ARG A 71 11.70 2.64 9.78
N ASP A 72 10.39 2.75 9.91
CA ASP A 72 9.71 2.59 11.17
C ASP A 72 9.65 1.09 11.56
N PRO A 73 10.12 0.69 12.75
CA PRO A 73 10.12 -0.71 13.18
C PRO A 73 8.72 -1.34 13.24
N GLU A 74 7.70 -0.54 13.62
CA GLU A 74 6.31 -0.98 13.64
C GLU A 74 5.78 -1.12 12.21
N GLY A 75 6.09 -0.15 11.35
CA GLY A 75 5.70 -0.15 9.93
C GLY A 75 6.27 -1.35 9.17
N ALA A 76 7.56 -1.65 9.36
CA ALA A 76 8.20 -2.82 8.78
C ALA A 76 7.56 -4.14 9.26
N LYS A 77 7.23 -4.24 10.56
CA LYS A 77 6.58 -5.42 11.14
C LYS A 77 5.17 -5.62 10.58
N LEU A 78 4.41 -4.54 10.39
CA LEU A 78 3.08 -4.58 9.78
C LEU A 78 3.14 -5.02 8.32
N MET A 79 4.12 -4.55 7.54
CA MET A 79 4.32 -5.01 6.16
C MET A 79 4.65 -6.51 6.09
N GLU A 80 5.49 -7.01 6.99
CA GLU A 80 5.80 -8.44 7.03
C GLU A 80 4.58 -9.28 7.38
N LYS A 81 3.74 -8.85 8.34
CA LYS A 81 2.46 -9.51 8.65
C LYS A 81 1.51 -9.51 7.45
N MET A 82 1.37 -8.37 6.78
CA MET A 82 0.53 -8.24 5.60
C MET A 82 1.00 -9.18 4.47
N LYS A 83 2.32 -9.28 4.25
CA LYS A 83 2.92 -10.22 3.29
C LYS A 83 2.65 -11.68 3.66
N GLN A 84 2.70 -12.02 4.94
CA GLN A 84 2.34 -13.36 5.41
C GLN A 84 0.87 -13.66 5.13
N HIS A 85 -0.04 -12.72 5.39
CA HIS A 85 -1.46 -12.88 5.09
C HIS A 85 -1.76 -13.05 3.60
N LEU A 86 -1.01 -12.36 2.73
CA LEU A 86 -1.16 -12.47 1.27
C LEU A 86 -0.61 -13.77 0.69
N ASN A 87 0.38 -14.37 1.35
CA ASN A 87 1.02 -15.62 0.92
C ASN A 87 0.40 -16.89 1.56
N GLN A 88 -0.66 -16.72 2.35
CA GLN A 88 -1.46 -17.81 2.91
C GLN A 88 -2.58 -18.24 1.95
#